data_AF-A0A1M5RLK1-F1
#
_entry.id   AF-A0A1M5RLK1-F1
#
_cell.length_a   1.000
_cell.length_b   1.000
_cell.length_c   1.000
_cell.angle_alpha   90.00
_cell.angle_beta   90.00
_cell.angle_gamma   90.00
#
_symmetry.space_group_name_H-M   'P 1'
#
loop_
_entity.id
_entity.type
_entity.pdbx_description
1 polymer ?
#
loop_
_entity_poly.entity_id
_entity_poly.type
_entity_poly.pdbx_seq_one_letter_code
_entity_poly.pdbx_strand_id
1 'polypeptide(L)'
;MMAIIKKTIKICNVEIYNGLAYRLLINVLVLLFIIGLQFGDITLKVSSNYFVTTWISVNVYFIFSLFRKKNRAFLLELSDLSSNRKLLMLYMVAGIMNVGWGGFIFFHLVFVMKATILNALMVTVLQYVFALSIGAVGGILYKKYVGIMIIIGLAVVNFISYNPLIYDGSSHFLSISEQLYAINVPNIINIISLILLSLLSTFVTDVLSKSHKRFKGAKLMILMIVCVASYVIMIFYDFSKYESLVKEDYVTIAMDDHIVEYKDIPIDKVEVIYSIVSEFEKHYQNIQSETLYSKYIMDKTYLSELSWKLKGIIPKTAVFNKDTMYIHVLSDSMIYFEDADLLRNFMDEMKCSMVLNIKGYNQSRYTRQLVEGYSIAIMKEISGDLDLEQARKVEDYYIKEIEDIFSYPTTQFNFVYRVALIIYNKFPSLAGSVYDVILRQNPQSNQEFIKLLEANFKDIVRDEDMLAILSRVDKE
;
A
#
# COMPACT_ATOMS: atom_id res chain seq x y z
N MET A 1 -12.61 -16.63 39.42
CA MET A 1 -11.91 -16.07 38.24
C MET A 1 -12.22 -14.60 38.01
N MET A 2 -13.49 -14.19 37.87
CA MET A 2 -13.88 -12.78 37.63
C MET A 2 -13.37 -11.79 38.70
N ALA A 3 -13.40 -12.14 39.98
CA ALA A 3 -12.84 -11.30 41.05
C ALA A 3 -11.32 -11.07 40.91
N ILE A 4 -10.60 -12.09 40.44
CA ILE A 4 -9.15 -12.01 40.20
C ILE A 4 -8.90 -11.09 39.02
N ILE A 5 -9.64 -11.24 37.92
CA ILE A 5 -9.59 -10.34 36.74
C ILE A 5 -9.77 -8.88 37.16
N LYS A 6 -10.80 -8.55 37.95
CA LYS A 6 -11.04 -7.18 38.45
C LYS A 6 -9.84 -6.64 39.25
N LYS A 7 -9.26 -7.46 40.14
CA LYS A 7 -8.09 -7.10 40.94
C LYS A 7 -6.85 -6.88 40.05
N THR A 8 -6.62 -7.77 39.09
CA THR A 8 -5.53 -7.67 38.12
C THR A 8 -5.65 -6.38 37.29
N ILE A 9 -6.84 -6.02 36.81
CA ILE A 9 -7.08 -4.76 36.08
C ILE A 9 -6.75 -3.55 36.96
N LYS A 10 -7.14 -3.55 38.23
CA LYS A 10 -6.82 -2.46 39.17
C LYS A 10 -5.31 -2.30 39.35
N ILE A 11 -4.59 -3.42 39.49
CA ILE A 11 -3.12 -3.42 39.57
C ILE A 11 -2.52 -2.84 38.29
N CYS A 12 -2.96 -3.29 37.11
CA CYS A 12 -2.47 -2.77 35.83
C CYS A 12 -2.71 -1.26 35.70
N ASN A 13 -3.90 -0.76 36.09
CA ASN A 13 -4.20 0.68 36.02
C ASN A 13 -3.24 1.51 36.88
N VAL A 14 -2.93 1.07 38.10
CA VAL A 14 -2.03 1.79 39.00
C VAL A 14 -0.59 1.70 38.53
N GLU A 15 -0.13 0.51 38.17
CA GLU A 15 1.30 0.26 37.95
C GLU A 15 1.78 0.60 36.53
N ILE A 16 0.92 0.51 35.52
CA ILE A 16 1.27 0.83 34.13
C ILE A 16 0.99 2.30 33.85
N TYR A 17 -0.14 2.82 34.33
CA TYR A 17 -0.63 4.14 33.95
C TYR A 17 -0.62 5.15 35.08
N ASN A 18 -0.16 4.82 36.29
CA ASN A 18 -0.24 5.69 37.46
C ASN A 18 -1.68 6.09 37.84
N GLY A 19 -2.64 5.18 37.58
CA GLY A 19 -4.06 5.35 37.91
C GLY A 19 -4.96 5.45 36.68
N LEU A 20 -6.28 5.45 36.93
CA LEU A 20 -7.30 5.45 35.88
C LEU A 20 -7.32 6.76 35.08
N ALA A 21 -7.16 7.90 35.75
CA ALA A 21 -7.21 9.23 35.11
C ALA A 21 -6.12 9.39 34.05
N TYR A 22 -4.88 9.02 34.37
CA TYR A 22 -3.76 9.05 33.42
C TYR A 22 -3.95 8.04 32.27
N ARG A 23 -4.50 6.84 32.55
CA ARG A 23 -4.86 5.90 31.47
C ARG A 23 -5.86 6.51 30.49
N LEU A 24 -6.90 7.17 30.99
CA LEU A 24 -7.89 7.85 30.16
C LEU A 24 -7.25 8.98 29.35
N LEU A 25 -6.43 9.82 29.98
CA LEU A 25 -5.73 10.92 29.31
C LEU A 25 -4.85 10.40 28.16
N ILE A 26 -4.00 9.40 28.40
CA ILE A 26 -3.12 8.84 27.37
C ILE A 26 -3.95 8.26 26.21
N ASN A 27 -5.02 7.51 26.52
CA ASN A 27 -5.89 6.96 25.48
C ASN A 27 -6.59 8.05 24.67
N VAL A 28 -7.01 9.16 25.29
CA VAL A 28 -7.60 10.30 24.58
C VAL A 28 -6.57 10.95 23.64
N LEU A 29 -5.33 11.18 24.11
CA LEU A 29 -4.27 11.73 23.27
C LEU A 29 -3.95 10.83 22.07
N VAL A 30 -3.84 9.51 22.31
CA VAL A 30 -3.64 8.52 21.25
C VAL A 30 -4.82 8.52 20.28
N LEU A 31 -6.05 8.58 20.79
CA LEU A 31 -7.26 8.62 19.96
C LEU A 31 -7.29 9.87 19.07
N LEU A 32 -6.97 11.05 19.61
CA LEU A 32 -6.92 12.30 18.84
C LEU A 32 -5.87 12.22 17.72
N PHE A 33 -4.70 11.66 18.01
CA PHE A 33 -3.68 11.42 16.99
C PHE A 33 -4.19 10.50 15.88
N ILE A 34 -4.82 9.37 16.24
CA ILE A 34 -5.35 8.41 15.27
C ILE A 34 -6.46 9.05 14.42
N ILE A 35 -7.36 9.82 15.03
CA ILE A 35 -8.41 10.56 14.29
C ILE A 35 -7.78 11.53 13.29
N GLY A 36 -6.70 12.23 13.67
CA GLY A 36 -5.97 13.11 12.76
C GLY A 36 -5.46 12.39 11.50
N LEU A 37 -4.95 11.17 11.66
CA LEU A 37 -4.47 10.35 10.53
C LEU A 37 -5.59 9.92 9.56
N GLN A 38 -6.84 9.85 10.01
CA GLN A 38 -7.97 9.41 9.18
C GLN A 38 -8.37 10.42 8.09
N PHE A 39 -7.99 11.69 8.25
CA PHE A 39 -8.22 12.74 7.26
C PHE A 39 -7.20 12.75 6.12
N GLY A 40 -6.21 11.86 6.17
CA GLY A 40 -5.22 11.70 5.11
C GLY A 40 -5.69 10.81 3.95
N ASP A 41 -4.74 10.46 3.09
CA ASP A 41 -4.92 9.46 2.03
C ASP A 41 -5.12 8.04 2.60
N ILE A 42 -5.35 7.07 1.72
CA ILE A 42 -5.48 5.65 2.08
C ILE A 42 -4.30 5.15 2.91
N THR A 43 -3.07 5.60 2.63
CA THR A 43 -1.87 5.22 3.38
C THR A 43 -1.98 5.66 4.84
N LEU A 44 -2.35 6.92 5.09
CA LEU A 44 -2.52 7.45 6.45
C LEU A 44 -3.69 6.79 7.19
N LYS A 45 -4.80 6.50 6.50
CA LYS A 45 -5.95 5.76 7.08
C LYS A 45 -5.53 4.35 7.53
N VAL A 46 -4.84 3.61 6.66
CA VAL A 46 -4.28 2.29 6.98
C VAL A 46 -3.30 2.37 8.14
N SER A 47 -2.44 3.39 8.14
CA SER A 47 -1.47 3.65 9.20
C SER A 47 -2.14 3.93 10.55
N SER A 48 -3.30 4.60 10.55
CA SER A 48 -4.12 4.80 11.75
C SER A 48 -4.53 3.47 12.36
N ASN A 49 -5.05 2.53 11.56
CA ASN A 49 -5.44 1.20 12.02
C ASN A 49 -4.23 0.40 12.51
N TYR A 50 -3.11 0.49 11.80
CA TYR A 50 -1.87 -0.16 12.17
C TYR A 50 -1.31 0.36 13.52
N PHE A 51 -1.40 1.67 13.74
CA PHE A 51 -1.01 2.30 15.00
C PHE A 51 -1.88 1.80 16.15
N VAL A 52 -3.19 1.62 15.96
CA VAL A 52 -4.08 1.03 16.96
C VAL A 52 -3.64 -0.39 17.31
N THR A 53 -3.37 -1.22 16.29
CA THR A 53 -2.89 -2.61 16.48
C THR A 53 -1.56 -2.65 17.26
N THR A 54 -0.65 -1.73 16.97
CA THR A 54 0.62 -1.55 17.69
C THR A 54 0.39 -1.09 19.13
N TRP A 55 -0.52 -0.13 19.35
CA TRP A 55 -0.88 0.38 20.67
C TRP A 55 -1.45 -0.71 21.57
N ILE A 56 -2.34 -1.55 21.04
CA ILE A 56 -2.86 -2.73 21.75
C ILE A 56 -1.70 -3.65 22.14
N SER A 57 -0.79 -3.94 21.21
CA SER A 57 0.39 -4.78 21.48
C SER A 57 1.28 -4.22 22.59
N VAL A 58 1.51 -2.90 22.62
CA VAL A 58 2.28 -2.20 23.66
C VAL A 58 1.57 -2.28 25.03
N ASN A 59 0.26 -2.05 25.07
CA ASN A 59 -0.51 -2.18 26.32
C ASN A 59 -0.43 -3.62 26.87
N VAL A 60 -0.55 -4.62 25.99
CA VAL A 60 -0.46 -6.03 26.36
C VAL A 60 0.96 -6.37 26.83
N TYR A 61 2.00 -5.86 26.17
CA TYR A 61 3.39 -5.98 26.61
C TYR A 61 3.56 -5.55 28.07
N PHE A 62 3.01 -4.39 28.45
CA PHE A 62 3.13 -3.91 29.82
C PHE A 62 2.40 -4.80 30.82
N ILE A 63 1.18 -5.27 30.48
CA ILE A 63 0.42 -6.22 31.31
C ILE A 63 1.25 -7.49 31.54
N PHE A 64 1.72 -8.15 30.49
CA PHE A 64 2.47 -9.41 30.62
C PHE A 64 3.83 -9.22 31.32
N SER A 65 4.52 -8.11 31.08
CA SER A 65 5.83 -7.83 31.71
C SER A 65 5.73 -7.60 33.21
N LEU A 66 4.65 -6.96 33.68
CA LEU A 66 4.40 -6.70 35.09
C LEU A 66 4.32 -8.00 35.89
N PHE A 67 3.71 -9.02 35.29
CA PHE A 67 3.45 -10.30 35.91
C PHE A 67 4.59 -11.32 35.81
N ARG A 68 5.60 -11.05 34.97
CA ARG A 68 6.77 -11.93 34.81
C ARG A 68 8.01 -11.47 35.59
N LYS A 69 8.15 -10.19 35.92
CA LYS A 69 9.31 -9.69 36.67
C LYS A 69 9.34 -10.31 38.08
N LYS A 70 10.48 -10.93 38.43
CA LYS A 70 10.67 -11.78 39.64
C LYS A 70 10.25 -11.16 40.98
N ASN A 71 10.15 -9.83 41.09
CA ASN A 71 9.69 -9.17 42.32
C ASN A 71 8.16 -9.12 42.50
N ARG A 72 7.35 -9.56 41.50
CA ARG A 72 5.89 -9.38 41.51
C ARG A 72 5.09 -10.63 41.08
N ALA A 73 5.78 -11.74 40.78
CA ALA A 73 5.13 -13.04 40.53
C ALA A 73 4.19 -13.45 41.68
N PHE A 74 4.48 -13.01 42.91
CA PHE A 74 3.67 -13.26 44.09
C PHE A 74 2.19 -12.81 43.97
N LEU A 75 1.90 -11.75 43.19
CA LEU A 75 0.54 -11.26 42.96
C LEU A 75 -0.32 -12.23 42.11
N LEU A 76 0.32 -13.07 41.29
CA LEU A 76 -0.30 -14.20 40.62
C LEU A 76 -0.21 -15.48 41.46
N GLU A 77 0.83 -15.65 42.28
CA GLU A 77 1.02 -16.82 43.15
C GLU A 77 0.02 -16.90 44.31
N LEU A 78 -0.61 -15.79 44.70
CA LEU A 78 -1.78 -15.79 45.61
C LEU A 78 -3.03 -16.44 45.00
N SER A 79 -2.99 -16.86 43.73
CA SER A 79 -4.03 -17.67 43.11
C SER A 79 -3.55 -19.12 42.96
N ASP A 80 -4.33 -20.08 43.46
CA ASP A 80 -4.14 -21.53 43.29
C ASP A 80 -4.36 -22.01 41.83
N LEU A 81 -4.22 -21.09 40.87
CA LEU A 81 -4.40 -21.37 39.45
C LEU A 81 -3.16 -22.06 38.88
N SER A 82 -3.38 -23.07 38.03
CA SER A 82 -2.31 -23.67 37.23
C SER A 82 -1.68 -22.64 36.28
N SER A 83 -0.46 -22.88 35.82
CA SER A 83 0.26 -21.96 34.90
C SER A 83 -0.55 -21.63 33.64
N ASN A 84 -1.26 -22.62 33.08
CA ASN A 84 -2.12 -22.41 31.92
C ASN A 84 -3.33 -21.51 32.26
N ARG A 85 -3.95 -21.69 33.44
CA ARG A 85 -5.07 -20.84 33.88
C ARG A 85 -4.61 -19.41 34.20
N LYS A 86 -3.40 -19.24 34.75
CA LYS A 86 -2.77 -17.92 34.95
C LYS A 86 -2.54 -17.23 33.62
N LEU A 87 -2.02 -17.96 32.62
CA LEU A 87 -1.81 -17.44 31.29
C LEU A 87 -3.12 -17.02 30.59
N LEU A 88 -4.14 -17.89 30.63
CA LEU A 88 -5.47 -17.60 30.10
C LEU A 88 -6.08 -16.35 30.75
N MET A 89 -5.94 -16.21 32.07
CA MET A 89 -6.41 -15.04 32.79
C MET A 89 -5.70 -13.74 32.34
N LEU A 90 -4.39 -13.79 32.07
CA LEU A 90 -3.65 -12.63 31.56
C LEU A 90 -4.13 -12.22 30.17
N TYR A 91 -4.39 -13.18 29.28
CA TYR A 91 -5.01 -12.90 27.99
C TYR A 91 -6.41 -12.28 28.14
N MET A 92 -7.24 -12.79 29.06
CA MET A 92 -8.56 -12.19 29.33
C MET A 92 -8.45 -10.76 29.86
N VAL A 93 -7.51 -10.50 30.79
CA VAL A 93 -7.28 -9.15 31.33
C VAL A 93 -6.82 -8.20 30.22
N ALA A 94 -5.87 -8.64 29.39
CA ALA A 94 -5.40 -7.88 28.25
C ALA A 94 -6.52 -7.59 27.23
N GLY A 95 -7.36 -8.59 26.96
CA GLY A 95 -8.54 -8.47 26.10
C GLY A 95 -9.59 -7.51 26.65
N ILE A 96 -9.88 -7.53 27.95
CA ILE A 96 -10.85 -6.59 28.56
C ILE A 96 -10.28 -5.17 28.57
N MET A 97 -8.99 -5.01 28.87
CA MET A 97 -8.37 -3.68 28.94
C MET A 97 -8.24 -3.00 27.57
N ASN A 98 -8.23 -3.75 26.47
CA ASN A 98 -8.08 -3.20 25.11
C ASN A 98 -9.36 -3.31 24.26
N VAL A 99 -10.48 -3.77 24.81
CA VAL A 99 -11.71 -4.01 24.03
C VAL A 99 -12.22 -2.76 23.31
N GLY A 100 -12.08 -1.58 23.92
CA GLY A 100 -12.44 -0.31 23.30
C GLY A 100 -11.64 -0.01 22.03
N TRP A 101 -10.36 -0.39 22.00
CA TRP A 101 -9.52 -0.27 20.81
C TRP A 101 -9.90 -1.30 19.73
N GLY A 102 -10.33 -2.51 20.12
CA GLY A 102 -10.93 -3.47 19.18
C GLY A 102 -12.23 -2.93 18.56
N GLY A 103 -13.10 -2.31 19.35
CA GLY A 103 -14.29 -1.62 18.84
C GLY A 103 -13.92 -0.48 17.90
N PHE A 104 -12.89 0.31 18.23
CA PHE A 104 -12.39 1.37 17.37
C PHE A 104 -11.89 0.84 16.01
N ILE A 105 -11.15 -0.27 15.98
CA ILE A 105 -10.73 -0.92 14.73
C ILE A 105 -11.98 -1.20 13.89
N PHE A 106 -13.00 -1.85 14.44
CA PHE A 106 -14.24 -2.14 13.72
C PHE A 106 -14.91 -0.88 13.16
N PHE A 107 -15.09 0.16 13.98
CA PHE A 107 -15.68 1.42 13.54
C PHE A 107 -14.88 2.07 12.41
N HIS A 108 -13.55 2.08 12.53
CA HIS A 108 -12.68 2.60 11.48
C HIS A 108 -12.86 1.84 10.17
N LEU A 109 -12.90 0.50 10.21
CA LEU A 109 -13.05 -0.31 9.01
C LEU A 109 -14.40 -0.08 8.33
N VAL A 110 -15.49 0.02 9.08
CA VAL A 110 -16.83 0.24 8.52
C VAL A 110 -16.99 1.65 7.97
N PHE A 111 -16.64 2.68 8.75
CA PHE A 111 -17.01 4.06 8.44
C PHE A 111 -15.93 4.83 7.66
N VAL A 112 -14.65 4.51 7.87
CA VAL A 112 -13.54 5.19 7.19
C VAL A 112 -13.07 4.41 5.97
N MET A 113 -12.90 3.09 6.12
CA MET A 113 -12.42 2.22 5.03
C MET A 113 -13.56 1.61 4.19
N LYS A 114 -14.83 1.92 4.50
CA LYS A 114 -16.03 1.42 3.79
C LYS A 114 -16.07 -0.11 3.61
N ALA A 115 -15.56 -0.84 4.59
CA ALA A 115 -15.60 -2.30 4.58
C ALA A 115 -17.03 -2.81 4.77
N THR A 116 -17.38 -3.92 4.11
CA THR A 116 -18.60 -4.65 4.45
C THR A 116 -18.54 -5.08 5.92
N ILE A 117 -19.70 -5.14 6.58
CA ILE A 117 -19.77 -5.45 8.02
C ILE A 117 -19.08 -6.78 8.35
N LEU A 118 -19.24 -7.79 7.47
CA LEU A 118 -18.63 -9.11 7.66
C LEU A 118 -17.10 -9.04 7.57
N ASN A 119 -16.56 -8.37 6.55
CA ASN A 119 -15.11 -8.21 6.39
C ASN A 119 -14.52 -7.36 7.51
N ALA A 120 -15.19 -6.27 7.88
CA ALA A 120 -14.80 -5.43 9.02
C ALA A 120 -14.71 -6.25 10.31
N LEU A 121 -15.71 -7.10 10.59
CA LEU A 121 -15.71 -7.95 11.77
C LEU A 121 -14.56 -8.96 11.73
N MET A 122 -14.39 -9.67 10.62
CA MET A 122 -13.32 -10.65 10.45
C MET A 122 -11.93 -10.02 10.65
N VAL A 123 -11.65 -8.93 9.93
CA VAL A 123 -10.36 -8.23 9.99
C VAL A 123 -10.12 -7.66 11.39
N THR A 124 -11.14 -7.10 12.03
CA THR A 124 -11.04 -6.61 13.42
C THR A 124 -10.61 -7.73 14.35
N VAL A 125 -11.26 -8.89 14.29
CA VAL A 125 -10.94 -10.03 15.16
C VAL A 125 -9.52 -10.52 14.91
N LEU A 126 -9.12 -10.65 13.64
CA LEU A 126 -7.76 -11.08 13.27
C LEU A 126 -6.70 -10.12 13.81
N GLN A 127 -6.82 -8.83 13.54
CA GLN A 127 -5.88 -7.81 14.01
C GLN A 127 -5.84 -7.72 15.53
N TYR A 128 -7.00 -7.82 16.18
CA TYR A 128 -7.11 -7.76 17.64
C TYR A 128 -6.41 -8.95 18.29
N VAL A 129 -6.69 -10.17 17.85
CA VAL A 129 -6.05 -11.40 18.36
C VAL A 129 -4.56 -11.40 18.09
N PHE A 130 -4.15 -10.95 16.91
CA PHE A 130 -2.75 -10.80 16.55
C PHE A 130 -2.01 -9.83 17.50
N ALA A 131 -2.58 -8.65 17.73
CA ALA A 131 -1.99 -7.64 18.63
C ALA A 131 -1.85 -8.14 20.07
N LEU A 132 -2.89 -8.82 20.60
CA LEU A 132 -2.84 -9.44 21.92
C LEU A 132 -1.72 -10.49 21.98
N SER A 133 -1.57 -11.31 20.94
CA SER A 133 -0.59 -12.40 20.91
C SER A 133 0.85 -11.88 20.82
N ILE A 134 1.12 -10.90 19.96
CA ILE A 134 2.44 -10.28 19.82
C ILE A 134 2.84 -9.53 21.10
N GLY A 135 1.92 -8.75 21.67
CA GLY A 135 2.18 -8.04 22.91
C GLY A 135 2.51 -8.98 24.06
N ALA A 136 1.83 -10.13 24.13
CA ALA A 136 2.10 -11.16 25.12
C ALA A 136 3.52 -11.75 24.99
N VAL A 137 3.94 -12.10 23.77
CA VAL A 137 5.31 -12.57 23.48
C VAL A 137 6.34 -11.54 23.96
N GLY A 138 6.15 -10.27 23.56
CA GLY A 138 7.04 -9.19 23.95
C GLY A 138 7.15 -9.04 25.47
N GLY A 139 6.01 -9.03 26.17
CA GLY A 139 5.97 -8.84 27.64
C GLY A 139 6.62 -9.99 28.41
N ILE A 140 6.70 -11.16 27.79
CA ILE A 140 7.27 -12.37 28.34
C ILE A 140 8.80 -12.44 28.14
N LEU A 141 9.41 -11.61 27.31
CA LEU A 141 10.87 -11.63 27.13
C LEU A 141 11.61 -11.14 28.38
N TYR A 142 12.70 -11.84 28.73
CA TYR A 142 13.42 -11.66 30.01
C TYR A 142 14.19 -10.33 30.11
N LYS A 143 14.66 -9.79 28.99
CA LYS A 143 15.45 -8.55 28.97
C LYS A 143 14.53 -7.32 28.95
N LYS A 144 14.82 -6.36 29.84
CA LYS A 144 14.13 -5.06 29.92
C LYS A 144 14.16 -4.41 28.53
N TYR A 145 13.01 -3.95 28.04
CA TYR A 145 12.82 -3.26 26.76
C TYR A 145 13.05 -4.05 25.46
N VAL A 146 13.59 -5.26 25.46
CA VAL A 146 13.78 -6.01 24.19
C VAL A 146 12.43 -6.32 23.53
N GLY A 147 11.41 -6.71 24.30
CA GLY A 147 10.09 -6.98 23.75
C GLY A 147 9.40 -5.74 23.17
N ILE A 148 9.57 -4.56 23.76
CA ILE A 148 8.97 -3.34 23.21
C ILE A 148 9.71 -2.86 21.96
N MET A 149 11.04 -3.03 21.91
CA MET A 149 11.83 -2.77 20.69
C MET A 149 11.42 -3.67 19.53
N ILE A 150 11.08 -4.95 19.80
CA ILE A 150 10.58 -5.85 18.74
C ILE A 150 9.22 -5.38 18.22
N ILE A 151 8.29 -4.98 19.11
CA ILE A 151 6.97 -4.49 18.71
C ILE A 151 7.11 -3.22 17.85
N ILE A 152 7.90 -2.25 18.31
CA ILE A 152 8.12 -0.99 17.58
C ILE A 152 8.91 -1.24 16.28
N GLY A 153 9.91 -2.13 16.31
CA GLY A 153 10.70 -2.47 15.12
C GLY A 153 9.84 -3.14 14.04
N LEU A 154 8.97 -4.09 14.42
CA LEU A 154 7.98 -4.66 13.51
C LEU A 154 7.02 -3.59 12.98
N ALA A 155 6.66 -2.61 13.81
CA ALA A 155 5.84 -1.48 13.42
C ALA A 155 6.47 -0.62 12.33
N VAL A 156 7.73 -0.25 12.53
CA VAL A 156 8.50 0.56 11.58
C VAL A 156 8.75 -0.23 10.28
N VAL A 157 9.14 -1.51 10.38
CA VAL A 157 9.37 -2.35 9.20
C VAL A 157 8.08 -2.50 8.39
N ASN A 158 6.93 -2.75 9.03
CA ASN A 158 5.67 -2.86 8.29
C ASN A 158 5.27 -1.55 7.60
N PHE A 159 5.48 -0.42 8.27
CA PHE A 159 5.12 0.88 7.72
C PHE A 159 6.03 1.31 6.55
N ILE A 160 7.35 1.09 6.67
CA ILE A 160 8.32 1.51 5.65
C ILE A 160 8.38 0.50 4.49
N SER A 161 8.31 -0.80 4.79
CA SER A 161 8.57 -1.84 3.81
C SER A 161 7.33 -2.31 3.05
N TYR A 162 6.11 -2.06 3.54
CA TYR A 162 4.88 -2.59 2.93
C TYR A 162 3.91 -1.46 2.59
N ASN A 163 4.16 -0.82 1.46
CA ASN A 163 3.24 0.13 0.85
C ASN A 163 2.60 -0.53 -0.39
N PRO A 164 1.33 -0.96 -0.34
CA PRO A 164 0.67 -1.57 -1.49
C PRO A 164 0.20 -0.57 -2.54
N LEU A 165 0.55 0.73 -2.39
CA LEU A 165 0.66 1.61 -3.55
C LEU A 165 1.83 1.22 -4.46
N ILE A 166 2.75 0.40 -3.98
CA ILE A 166 3.78 -0.23 -4.81
C ILE A 166 3.26 -1.63 -5.16
N TYR A 167 2.92 -1.85 -6.43
CA TYR A 167 2.49 -3.16 -6.92
C TYR A 167 3.71 -4.03 -7.24
N ASP A 168 4.37 -4.57 -6.22
CA ASP A 168 5.55 -5.44 -6.36
C ASP A 168 5.28 -6.92 -6.03
N GLY A 169 4.06 -7.24 -5.60
CA GLY A 169 3.62 -8.61 -5.34
C GLY A 169 2.20 -8.69 -4.79
N SER A 170 1.66 -9.91 -4.73
CA SER A 170 0.29 -10.17 -4.31
C SER A 170 0.11 -10.27 -2.80
N SER A 171 1.19 -10.61 -2.10
CA SER A 171 1.21 -10.62 -0.65
C SER A 171 2.58 -10.35 -0.09
N HIS A 172 2.58 -9.72 1.09
CA HIS A 172 3.75 -9.54 1.93
C HIS A 172 3.57 -10.36 3.20
N PHE A 173 4.46 -11.33 3.43
CA PHE A 173 4.27 -12.35 4.48
C PHE A 173 4.08 -11.77 5.90
N LEU A 174 4.74 -10.67 6.22
CA LEU A 174 4.62 -10.00 7.52
C LEU A 174 3.66 -8.81 7.52
N SER A 175 3.04 -8.50 6.38
CA SER A 175 2.17 -7.34 6.25
C SER A 175 0.84 -7.59 6.93
N ILE A 176 0.57 -6.82 7.98
CA ILE A 176 -0.70 -6.83 8.71
C ILE A 176 -1.69 -5.83 8.07
N SER A 177 -1.16 -4.91 7.26
CA SER A 177 -1.88 -3.79 6.65
C SER A 177 -2.40 -4.09 5.25
N GLU A 178 -1.85 -5.07 4.54
CA GLU A 178 -2.20 -5.37 3.14
C GLU A 178 -3.69 -5.63 2.93
N GLN A 179 -4.32 -6.43 3.80
CA GLN A 179 -5.77 -6.67 3.78
C GLN A 179 -6.61 -5.40 3.99
N LEU A 180 -6.03 -4.29 4.46
CA LEU A 180 -6.76 -3.04 4.70
C LEU A 180 -6.92 -2.23 3.42
N TYR A 181 -6.02 -2.37 2.44
CA TYR A 181 -6.08 -1.60 1.21
C TYR A 181 -7.15 -2.12 0.26
N ALA A 182 -7.37 -3.44 0.22
CA ALA A 182 -8.46 -4.08 -0.51
C ALA A 182 -9.39 -4.83 0.46
N ILE A 183 -9.91 -4.16 1.49
CA ILE A 183 -10.63 -4.83 2.59
C ILE A 183 -11.89 -5.60 2.17
N ASN A 184 -12.46 -5.26 1.02
CA ASN A 184 -13.59 -5.97 0.47
C ASN A 184 -13.22 -7.16 -0.43
N VAL A 185 -11.94 -7.31 -0.75
CA VAL A 185 -11.37 -8.44 -1.51
C VAL A 185 -10.42 -9.20 -0.59
N PRO A 186 -10.90 -10.24 0.14
CA PRO A 186 -10.11 -10.89 1.16
C PRO A 186 -8.92 -11.63 0.58
N ASN A 187 -7.71 -11.22 0.95
CA ASN A 187 -6.48 -11.95 0.65
C ASN A 187 -6.34 -13.15 1.59
N ILE A 188 -6.72 -14.34 1.11
CA ILE A 188 -6.71 -15.58 1.89
C ILE A 188 -5.32 -15.90 2.46
N ILE A 189 -4.26 -15.63 1.69
CA ILE A 189 -2.87 -15.89 2.12
C ILE A 189 -2.53 -14.99 3.31
N ASN A 190 -2.88 -13.71 3.25
CA ASN A 190 -2.70 -12.77 4.35
C ASN A 190 -3.48 -13.20 5.62
N ILE A 191 -4.74 -13.61 5.46
CA ILE A 191 -5.59 -14.11 6.56
C ILE A 191 -4.95 -15.33 7.23
N ILE A 192 -4.50 -16.30 6.44
CA ILE A 192 -3.82 -17.51 6.94
C ILE A 192 -2.53 -17.13 7.68
N SER A 193 -1.73 -16.20 7.13
CA SER A 193 -0.51 -15.68 7.77
C SER A 193 -0.83 -15.10 9.16
N LEU A 194 -1.84 -14.25 9.28
CA LEU A 194 -2.21 -13.63 10.55
C LEU A 194 -2.71 -14.65 11.59
N ILE A 195 -3.49 -15.64 11.16
CA ILE A 195 -3.93 -16.74 12.03
C ILE A 195 -2.71 -17.54 12.52
N LEU A 196 -1.82 -17.93 11.60
CA LEU A 196 -0.62 -18.69 11.90
C LEU A 196 0.29 -17.94 12.87
N LEU A 197 0.56 -16.66 12.61
CA LEU A 197 1.41 -15.81 13.46
C LEU A 197 0.80 -15.60 14.86
N SER A 198 -0.53 -15.50 14.95
CA SER A 198 -1.24 -15.38 16.24
C SER A 198 -1.16 -16.67 17.07
N LEU A 199 -1.42 -17.82 16.43
CA LEU A 199 -1.29 -19.14 17.06
C LEU A 199 0.14 -19.39 17.52
N LEU A 200 1.11 -19.09 16.64
CA LEU A 200 2.52 -19.18 16.93
C LEU A 200 2.90 -18.33 18.14
N SER A 201 2.51 -17.05 18.15
CA SER A 201 2.80 -16.12 19.24
C SER A 201 2.18 -16.58 20.56
N THR A 202 0.97 -17.13 20.52
CA THR A 202 0.31 -17.71 21.70
C THR A 202 1.08 -18.92 22.24
N PHE A 203 1.55 -19.80 21.36
CA PHE A 203 2.34 -20.96 21.75
C PHE A 203 3.72 -20.59 22.28
N VAL A 204 4.43 -19.64 21.64
CA VAL A 204 5.70 -19.07 22.14
C VAL A 204 5.51 -18.58 23.57
N THR A 205 4.45 -17.81 23.79
CA THR A 205 4.07 -17.26 25.09
C THR A 205 3.91 -18.36 26.14
N ASP A 206 3.21 -19.45 25.83
CA ASP A 206 3.05 -20.60 26.74
C ASP A 206 4.39 -21.29 27.05
N VAL A 207 5.20 -21.59 26.03
CA VAL A 207 6.51 -22.24 26.18
C VAL A 207 7.45 -21.37 27.02
N LEU A 208 7.48 -20.06 26.75
CA LEU A 208 8.32 -19.13 27.48
C LEU A 208 7.84 -18.91 28.92
N SER A 209 6.53 -19.04 29.20
CA SER A 209 5.97 -18.88 30.54
C SER A 209 6.25 -20.06 31.46
N LYS A 210 6.45 -21.27 30.92
CA LYS A 210 6.77 -22.47 31.70
C LYS A 210 8.24 -22.47 32.16
N SER A 211 8.47 -22.73 33.45
CA SER A 211 9.77 -22.58 34.15
C SER A 211 10.76 -23.74 33.93
N HIS A 212 10.33 -24.87 33.36
CA HIS A 212 11.20 -26.04 33.18
C HIS A 212 12.22 -25.83 32.06
N LYS A 213 13.43 -25.39 32.45
CA LYS A 213 14.57 -25.16 31.55
C LYS A 213 14.94 -26.37 30.69
N ARG A 214 14.72 -27.60 31.19
CA ARG A 214 15.24 -28.86 30.59
C ARG A 214 14.71 -29.16 29.19
N PHE A 215 13.53 -28.67 28.81
CA PHE A 215 12.93 -28.90 27.47
C PHE A 215 12.65 -27.61 26.70
N LYS A 216 13.08 -26.45 27.21
CA LYS A 216 12.78 -25.15 26.59
C LYS A 216 13.45 -24.99 25.22
N GLY A 217 14.70 -25.44 25.10
CA GLY A 217 15.45 -25.40 23.83
C GLY A 217 14.83 -26.29 22.75
N ALA A 218 14.53 -27.55 23.07
CA ALA A 218 13.89 -28.48 22.13
C ALA A 218 12.50 -27.99 21.68
N LYS A 219 11.68 -27.46 22.59
CA LYS A 219 10.37 -26.88 22.24
C LYS A 219 10.49 -25.64 21.34
N LEU A 220 11.47 -24.77 21.59
CA LEU A 220 11.74 -23.60 20.73
C LEU A 220 12.31 -24.01 19.37
N MET A 221 13.10 -25.07 19.29
CA MET A 221 13.64 -25.60 18.03
C MET A 221 12.54 -26.25 17.19
N ILE A 222 11.71 -27.12 17.78
CA ILE A 222 10.54 -27.71 17.11
C ILE A 222 9.62 -26.58 16.60
N LEU A 223 9.43 -25.54 17.42
CA LEU A 223 8.65 -24.39 17.03
C LEU A 223 9.24 -23.66 15.82
N MET A 224 10.53 -23.34 15.85
CA MET A 224 11.21 -22.68 14.74
C MET A 224 11.09 -23.51 13.45
N ILE A 225 11.22 -24.84 13.56
CA ILE A 225 11.02 -25.77 12.44
C ILE A 225 9.57 -25.69 11.93
N VAL A 226 8.57 -25.69 12.82
CA VAL A 226 7.15 -25.56 12.43
C VAL A 226 6.88 -24.20 11.78
N CYS A 227 7.48 -23.11 12.26
CA CYS A 227 7.36 -21.79 11.63
C CYS A 227 7.93 -21.79 10.22
N VAL A 228 9.16 -22.27 10.08
CA VAL A 228 9.85 -22.32 8.79
C VAL A 228 9.11 -23.25 7.84
N ALA A 229 8.66 -24.42 8.30
CA ALA A 229 7.88 -25.35 7.49
C ALA A 229 6.54 -24.73 7.05
N SER A 230 5.81 -24.09 7.96
CA SER A 230 4.54 -23.42 7.62
C SER A 230 4.76 -22.30 6.62
N TYR A 231 5.84 -21.53 6.79
CA TYR A 231 6.22 -20.48 5.85
C TYR A 231 6.58 -21.02 4.46
N VAL A 232 7.39 -22.07 4.41
CA VAL A 232 7.75 -22.75 3.16
C VAL A 232 6.52 -23.32 2.46
N ILE A 233 5.56 -23.87 3.22
CA ILE A 233 4.28 -24.36 2.68
C ILE A 233 3.48 -23.22 2.06
N MET A 234 3.44 -22.04 2.68
CA MET A 234 2.74 -20.87 2.12
C MET A 234 3.40 -20.39 0.82
N ILE A 235 4.73 -20.26 0.79
CA ILE A 235 5.46 -19.91 -0.45
C ILE A 235 5.21 -20.95 -1.54
N PHE A 236 5.25 -22.24 -1.18
CA PHE A 236 5.00 -23.32 -2.12
C PHE A 236 3.57 -23.31 -2.66
N TYR A 237 2.59 -22.99 -1.81
CA TYR A 237 1.20 -22.83 -2.23
C TYR A 237 1.06 -21.68 -3.23
N ASP A 238 1.63 -20.51 -2.95
CA ASP A 238 1.61 -19.35 -3.84
C ASP A 238 2.25 -19.68 -5.19
N PHE A 239 3.42 -20.33 -5.16
CA PHE A 239 4.12 -20.73 -6.37
C PHE A 239 3.35 -21.78 -7.17
N SER A 240 2.73 -22.75 -6.49
CA SER A 240 1.91 -23.78 -7.14
C SER A 240 0.67 -23.18 -7.80
N LYS A 241 0.03 -22.20 -7.14
CA LYS A 241 -1.10 -21.47 -7.71
C LYS A 241 -0.68 -20.65 -8.94
N TYR A 242 0.47 -19.99 -8.87
CA TYR A 242 1.02 -19.28 -10.03
C TYR A 242 1.30 -20.22 -11.21
N GLU A 243 1.88 -21.40 -10.97
CA GLU A 243 2.18 -22.37 -12.04
C GLU A 243 0.93 -23.11 -12.57
N SER A 244 -0.21 -23.08 -11.85
CA SER A 244 -1.51 -23.59 -12.32
C SER A 244 -2.31 -22.56 -13.11
N LEU A 245 -2.22 -21.28 -12.69
CA LEU A 245 -2.30 -20.13 -13.60
C LEU A 245 -1.14 -20.29 -14.63
N VAL A 246 -0.71 -19.38 -15.48
CA VAL A 246 0.26 -19.69 -16.58
C VAL A 246 -0.13 -20.82 -17.58
N LYS A 247 -0.49 -22.05 -17.16
CA LYS A 247 -0.87 -23.23 -17.97
C LYS A 247 -2.31 -23.23 -18.45
N GLU A 248 -3.20 -22.65 -17.67
CA GLU A 248 -4.60 -22.45 -18.06
C GLU A 248 -4.69 -21.45 -19.22
N ASP A 249 -5.61 -21.69 -20.15
CA ASP A 249 -5.81 -20.90 -21.36
C ASP A 249 -6.39 -19.50 -21.08
N TYR A 250 -6.14 -18.57 -22.00
CA TYR A 250 -6.73 -17.23 -21.98
C TYR A 250 -8.18 -17.26 -22.46
N VAL A 251 -9.02 -16.43 -21.85
CA VAL A 251 -10.33 -16.09 -22.37
C VAL A 251 -10.17 -14.90 -23.31
N THR A 252 -10.64 -15.04 -24.54
CA THR A 252 -10.57 -13.96 -25.55
C THR A 252 -11.92 -13.29 -25.70
N ILE A 253 -11.94 -11.97 -25.63
CA ILE A 253 -13.09 -11.12 -25.90
C ILE A 253 -12.69 -10.02 -26.90
N ALA A 254 -13.64 -9.61 -27.73
CA ALA A 254 -13.46 -8.48 -28.62
C ALA A 254 -14.05 -7.23 -27.95
N MET A 255 -13.27 -6.17 -27.85
CA MET A 255 -13.68 -4.89 -27.26
C MET A 255 -13.29 -3.77 -28.22
N ASP A 256 -14.30 -3.20 -28.89
CA ASP A 256 -14.14 -2.24 -29.99
C ASP A 256 -13.20 -2.79 -31.07
N ASP A 257 -12.08 -2.10 -31.33
CA ASP A 257 -11.07 -2.48 -32.32
C ASP A 257 -9.95 -3.38 -31.76
N HIS A 258 -10.06 -3.78 -30.49
CA HIS A 258 -9.02 -4.53 -29.77
C HIS A 258 -9.44 -5.97 -29.48
N ILE A 259 -8.45 -6.88 -29.54
CA ILE A 259 -8.57 -8.21 -28.98
C ILE A 259 -8.05 -8.18 -27.55
N VAL A 260 -8.90 -8.48 -26.57
CA VAL A 260 -8.51 -8.60 -25.17
C VAL A 260 -8.47 -10.08 -24.80
N GLU A 261 -7.29 -10.55 -24.43
CA GLU A 261 -7.08 -11.87 -23.85
C GLU A 261 -6.84 -11.71 -22.36
N TYR A 262 -7.65 -12.36 -21.53
CA TYR A 262 -7.49 -12.24 -20.09
C TYR A 262 -7.59 -13.55 -19.34
N LYS A 263 -7.10 -13.54 -18.10
CA LYS A 263 -6.99 -14.72 -17.27
C LYS A 263 -7.03 -14.39 -15.78
N ASP A 264 -7.86 -15.11 -15.03
CA ASP A 264 -8.04 -15.01 -13.56
C ASP A 264 -8.46 -13.61 -13.06
N ILE A 265 -8.86 -12.71 -13.96
CA ILE A 265 -9.43 -11.40 -13.65
C ILE A 265 -10.95 -11.48 -13.87
N PRO A 266 -11.79 -11.00 -12.92
CA PRO A 266 -13.22 -10.84 -13.14
C PRO A 266 -13.52 -9.96 -14.36
N ILE A 267 -14.49 -10.35 -15.19
CA ILE A 267 -14.81 -9.64 -16.45
C ILE A 267 -15.12 -8.15 -16.23
N ASP A 268 -15.82 -7.80 -15.15
CA ASP A 268 -16.14 -6.42 -14.77
C ASP A 268 -14.87 -5.59 -14.52
N LYS A 269 -13.82 -6.22 -13.97
CA LYS A 269 -12.53 -5.55 -13.75
C LYS A 269 -11.71 -5.47 -15.04
N VAL A 270 -11.82 -6.46 -15.93
CA VAL A 270 -11.20 -6.42 -17.27
C VAL A 270 -11.75 -5.26 -18.09
N GLU A 271 -13.07 -5.06 -18.08
CA GLU A 271 -13.74 -3.95 -18.76
C GLU A 271 -13.22 -2.59 -18.27
N VAL A 272 -13.05 -2.44 -16.94
CA VAL A 272 -12.51 -1.19 -16.37
C VAL A 272 -11.03 -0.99 -16.73
N ILE A 273 -10.20 -2.03 -16.62
CA ILE A 273 -8.79 -1.96 -17.04
C ILE A 273 -8.68 -1.59 -18.51
N TYR A 274 -9.50 -2.20 -19.36
CA TYR A 274 -9.59 -1.89 -20.79
C TYR A 274 -9.91 -0.41 -21.03
N SER A 275 -10.95 0.12 -20.36
CA SER A 275 -11.34 1.53 -20.49
C SER A 275 -10.19 2.48 -20.08
N ILE A 276 -9.47 2.18 -19.01
CA ILE A 276 -8.31 2.98 -18.59
C ILE A 276 -7.19 2.91 -19.63
N VAL A 277 -6.81 1.69 -20.05
CA VAL A 277 -5.68 1.49 -20.97
C VAL A 277 -5.96 2.05 -22.36
N SER A 278 -7.17 1.87 -22.88
CA SER A 278 -7.58 2.39 -24.18
C SER A 278 -7.52 3.93 -24.21
N GLU A 279 -7.93 4.59 -23.13
CA GLU A 279 -7.78 6.05 -23.00
C GLU A 279 -6.31 6.46 -22.90
N PHE A 280 -5.47 5.72 -22.16
CA PHE A 280 -4.02 5.94 -22.20
C PHE A 280 -3.48 5.83 -23.63
N GLU A 281 -3.83 4.78 -24.36
CA GLU A 281 -3.37 4.61 -25.74
C GLU A 281 -3.80 5.79 -26.63
N LYS A 282 -5.09 6.15 -26.61
CA LYS A 282 -5.64 7.28 -27.37
C LYS A 282 -4.89 8.59 -27.09
N HIS A 283 -4.60 8.88 -25.83
CA HIS A 283 -3.90 10.11 -25.45
C HIS A 283 -2.41 10.11 -25.81
N TYR A 284 -1.74 8.96 -25.71
CA TYR A 284 -0.31 8.83 -26.06
C TYR A 284 -0.07 8.73 -27.57
N GLN A 285 -1.06 8.28 -28.36
CA GLN A 285 -1.03 8.36 -29.82
C GLN A 285 -0.86 9.80 -30.34
N ASN A 286 -1.38 10.80 -29.61
CA ASN A 286 -1.17 12.23 -29.94
C ASN A 286 0.29 12.67 -29.81
N ILE A 287 1.11 11.93 -29.05
CA ILE A 287 2.54 12.17 -28.90
C ILE A 287 3.33 11.33 -29.90
N GLN A 288 3.02 10.03 -30.00
CA GLN A 288 3.70 9.09 -30.89
C GLN A 288 2.68 8.15 -31.54
N SER A 289 2.40 8.34 -32.83
CA SER A 289 1.39 7.57 -33.57
C SER A 289 1.71 6.08 -33.78
N GLU A 290 2.94 5.65 -33.48
CA GLU A 290 3.37 4.25 -33.62
C GLU A 290 2.96 3.36 -32.43
N THR A 291 2.28 3.89 -31.40
CA THR A 291 1.87 3.13 -30.21
C THR A 291 0.52 2.42 -30.37
N LEU A 292 0.12 2.06 -31.60
CA LEU A 292 -1.12 1.33 -31.85
C LEU A 292 -0.97 -0.13 -31.46
N TYR A 293 -1.70 -0.55 -30.42
CA TYR A 293 -1.72 -1.92 -29.96
C TYR A 293 -2.98 -2.59 -30.48
N SER A 294 -2.85 -3.72 -31.18
CA SER A 294 -4.01 -4.48 -31.68
C SER A 294 -4.59 -5.42 -30.62
N LYS A 295 -3.79 -5.71 -29.59
CA LYS A 295 -4.07 -6.75 -28.61
C LYS A 295 -3.65 -6.33 -27.20
N TYR A 296 -4.54 -6.57 -26.24
CA TYR A 296 -4.21 -6.47 -24.82
C TYR A 296 -4.24 -7.86 -24.19
N ILE A 297 -3.21 -8.18 -23.43
CA ILE A 297 -3.14 -9.41 -22.64
C ILE A 297 -3.14 -9.02 -21.17
N MET A 298 -4.16 -9.46 -20.43
CA MET A 298 -4.35 -9.11 -19.02
C MET A 298 -4.35 -10.36 -18.15
N ASP A 299 -3.38 -10.50 -17.26
CA ASP A 299 -3.29 -11.68 -16.40
C ASP A 299 -3.05 -11.32 -14.93
N LYS A 300 -3.60 -12.14 -14.03
CA LYS A 300 -3.13 -12.13 -12.64
C LYS A 300 -1.83 -12.90 -12.52
N THR A 301 -0.81 -12.22 -12.04
CA THR A 301 0.51 -12.81 -11.75
C THR A 301 0.78 -12.77 -10.25
N TYR A 302 -0.07 -13.47 -9.48
CA TYR A 302 0.00 -13.51 -8.02
C TYR A 302 1.19 -14.31 -7.51
N LEU A 303 2.31 -13.62 -7.32
CA LEU A 303 3.42 -14.07 -6.52
C LEU A 303 3.65 -13.10 -5.37
N SER A 304 3.95 -13.64 -4.19
CA SER A 304 4.48 -12.82 -3.10
C SER A 304 5.77 -12.11 -3.54
N GLU A 305 6.08 -10.97 -2.92
CA GLU A 305 7.31 -10.22 -3.18
C GLU A 305 8.57 -11.13 -3.08
N LEU A 306 8.58 -12.05 -2.11
CA LEU A 306 9.67 -13.02 -1.97
C LEU A 306 9.70 -14.01 -3.15
N SER A 307 8.56 -14.49 -3.60
CA SER A 307 8.47 -15.41 -4.73
C SER A 307 8.97 -14.75 -6.03
N TRP A 308 8.68 -13.45 -6.24
CA TRP A 308 9.26 -12.67 -7.33
C TRP A 308 10.79 -12.58 -7.23
N LYS A 309 11.31 -12.26 -6.04
CA LYS A 309 12.76 -12.24 -5.76
C LYS A 309 13.42 -13.59 -6.04
N LEU A 310 12.77 -14.70 -5.69
CA LEU A 310 13.27 -16.05 -5.98
C LEU A 310 13.30 -16.37 -7.47
N LYS A 311 12.36 -15.83 -8.27
CA LYS A 311 12.42 -15.92 -9.73
C LYS A 311 13.46 -14.97 -10.36
N GLY A 312 13.98 -14.00 -9.61
CA GLY A 312 14.91 -12.99 -10.11
C GLY A 312 14.28 -12.04 -11.13
N ILE A 313 12.95 -11.90 -11.10
CA ILE A 313 12.19 -11.04 -12.01
C ILE A 313 11.66 -9.86 -11.19
N ILE A 314 11.83 -8.66 -11.73
CA ILE A 314 11.18 -7.46 -11.20
C ILE A 314 9.81 -7.39 -11.89
N PRO A 315 8.70 -7.56 -11.15
CA PRO A 315 7.38 -7.48 -11.75
C PRO A 315 7.11 -6.05 -12.24
N LYS A 316 6.34 -5.93 -13.31
CA LYS A 316 5.93 -4.65 -13.88
C LYS A 316 4.44 -4.70 -14.17
N THR A 317 3.75 -3.61 -13.87
CA THR A 317 2.32 -3.42 -14.16
C THR A 317 2.01 -3.56 -15.65
N ALA A 318 2.83 -2.97 -16.52
CA ALA A 318 2.66 -3.08 -17.96
C ALA A 318 3.97 -3.29 -18.71
N VAL A 319 3.92 -4.14 -19.74
CA VAL A 319 5.03 -4.47 -20.65
C VAL A 319 4.53 -4.37 -22.09
N PHE A 320 5.29 -3.69 -22.94
CA PHE A 320 4.92 -3.46 -24.33
C PHE A 320 5.77 -4.32 -25.26
N ASN A 321 5.14 -5.00 -26.21
CA ASN A 321 5.84 -5.80 -27.21
C ASN A 321 5.12 -5.69 -28.56
N LYS A 322 5.76 -4.98 -29.51
CA LYS A 322 5.21 -4.74 -30.85
C LYS A 322 3.78 -4.19 -30.80
N ASP A 323 2.81 -5.00 -31.17
CA ASP A 323 1.37 -4.72 -31.26
C ASP A 323 0.59 -5.21 -30.05
N THR A 324 1.27 -5.78 -29.04
CA THR A 324 0.64 -6.31 -27.83
C THR A 324 1.07 -5.54 -26.58
N MET A 325 0.10 -5.13 -25.77
CA MET A 325 0.32 -4.64 -24.42
C MET A 325 -0.03 -5.72 -23.40
N TYR A 326 0.93 -6.07 -22.55
CA TYR A 326 0.75 -6.99 -21.43
C TYR A 326 0.49 -6.17 -20.17
N ILE A 327 -0.60 -6.45 -19.48
CA ILE A 327 -0.99 -5.79 -18.23
C ILE A 327 -1.05 -6.87 -17.15
N HIS A 328 -0.14 -6.78 -16.20
CA HIS A 328 0.02 -7.74 -15.13
C HIS A 328 -0.65 -7.21 -13.87
N VAL A 329 -1.69 -7.90 -13.39
CA VAL A 329 -2.32 -7.61 -12.11
C VAL A 329 -1.53 -8.32 -11.01
N LEU A 330 -0.77 -7.53 -10.24
CA LEU A 330 0.19 -8.05 -9.27
C LEU A 330 -0.41 -8.25 -7.88
N SER A 331 -1.48 -7.52 -7.54
CA SER A 331 -2.20 -7.65 -6.27
C SER A 331 -3.70 -7.38 -6.43
N ASP A 332 -4.52 -7.84 -5.48
CA ASP A 332 -5.97 -7.52 -5.47
C ASP A 332 -6.22 -6.00 -5.32
N SER A 333 -5.32 -5.26 -4.66
CA SER A 333 -5.41 -3.80 -4.49
C SER A 333 -5.28 -3.04 -5.82
N MET A 334 -4.71 -3.66 -6.84
CA MET A 334 -4.50 -3.06 -8.16
C MET A 334 -5.79 -2.96 -8.98
N ILE A 335 -6.81 -3.77 -8.64
CA ILE A 335 -8.11 -3.81 -9.33
C ILE A 335 -9.25 -3.32 -8.42
N TYR A 336 -8.91 -2.65 -7.32
CA TYR A 336 -9.87 -2.10 -6.36
C TYR A 336 -10.18 -0.63 -6.67
N PHE A 337 -10.87 -0.41 -7.78
CA PHE A 337 -11.21 0.91 -8.32
C PHE A 337 -12.32 1.66 -7.55
N GLU A 338 -12.92 1.02 -6.56
CA GLU A 338 -13.91 1.64 -5.65
C GLU A 338 -13.28 2.66 -4.69
N ASP A 339 -11.94 2.66 -4.55
CA ASP A 339 -11.17 3.67 -3.83
C ASP A 339 -10.37 4.55 -4.81
N ALA A 340 -10.53 5.87 -4.70
CA ALA A 340 -9.90 6.83 -5.61
C ALA A 340 -8.37 6.86 -5.49
N ASP A 341 -7.80 6.62 -4.30
CA ASP A 341 -6.35 6.63 -4.12
C ASP A 341 -5.72 5.41 -4.83
N LEU A 342 -6.40 4.25 -4.79
CA LEU A 342 -5.97 3.03 -5.47
C LEU A 342 -6.18 3.10 -6.99
N LEU A 343 -7.28 3.68 -7.45
CA LEU A 343 -7.48 3.99 -8.87
C LEU A 343 -6.38 4.91 -9.40
N ARG A 344 -6.13 6.03 -8.71
CA ARG A 344 -5.04 6.96 -9.07
C ARG A 344 -3.71 6.22 -9.16
N ASN A 345 -3.41 5.38 -8.18
CA ASN A 345 -2.15 4.66 -8.13
C ASN A 345 -1.98 3.65 -9.29
N PHE A 346 -3.05 2.93 -9.65
CA PHE A 346 -3.05 2.10 -10.86
C PHE A 346 -2.78 2.94 -12.12
N MET A 347 -3.44 4.09 -12.26
CA MET A 347 -3.22 4.97 -13.39
C MET A 347 -1.80 5.56 -13.39
N ASP A 348 -1.22 5.90 -12.24
CA ASP A 348 0.16 6.39 -12.13
C ASP A 348 1.19 5.34 -12.54
N GLU A 349 0.96 4.07 -12.20
CA GLU A 349 1.79 2.94 -12.64
C GLU A 349 1.68 2.71 -14.16
N MET A 350 0.46 2.78 -14.71
CA MET A 350 0.23 2.73 -16.16
C MET A 350 0.91 3.90 -16.88
N LYS A 351 0.78 5.12 -16.34
CA LYS A 351 1.45 6.33 -16.84
C LYS A 351 2.96 6.14 -16.86
N CYS A 352 3.57 5.65 -15.77
CA CYS A 352 5.00 5.38 -15.72
C CYS A 352 5.44 4.41 -16.83
N SER A 353 4.69 3.33 -17.03
CA SER A 353 4.96 2.38 -18.12
C SER A 353 4.81 3.03 -19.51
N MET A 354 3.74 3.80 -19.75
CA MET A 354 3.51 4.50 -21.03
C MET A 354 4.60 5.52 -21.35
N VAL A 355 4.99 6.34 -20.37
CA VAL A 355 6.06 7.34 -20.49
C VAL A 355 7.38 6.68 -20.86
N LEU A 356 7.76 5.59 -20.16
CA LEU A 356 9.00 4.87 -20.42
C LEU A 356 9.04 4.18 -21.79
N ASN A 357 7.87 3.93 -22.37
CA ASN A 357 7.75 3.32 -23.69
C ASN A 357 7.87 4.35 -24.84
N ILE A 358 7.79 5.66 -24.56
CA ILE A 358 7.98 6.69 -25.60
C ILE A 358 9.42 6.67 -26.12
N LYS A 359 9.56 6.65 -27.44
CA LYS A 359 10.85 6.65 -28.13
C LYS A 359 11.66 7.89 -27.78
N GLY A 360 12.87 7.69 -27.27
CA GLY A 360 13.78 8.78 -26.93
C GLY A 360 13.42 9.55 -25.65
N TYR A 361 12.49 9.03 -24.83
CA TYR A 361 12.07 9.64 -23.57
C TYR A 361 13.24 10.23 -22.76
N ASN A 362 14.27 9.42 -22.49
CA ASN A 362 15.44 9.82 -21.69
C ASN A 362 16.67 10.23 -22.54
N GLN A 363 16.47 10.66 -23.78
CA GLN A 363 17.57 11.14 -24.64
C GLN A 363 18.15 12.47 -24.14
N SER A 364 17.30 13.38 -23.65
CA SER A 364 17.74 14.62 -23.03
C SER A 364 16.78 15.07 -21.92
N ARG A 365 17.17 16.11 -21.17
CA ARG A 365 16.29 16.72 -20.17
C ARG A 365 14.99 17.26 -20.80
N TYR A 366 15.05 17.70 -22.06
CA TYR A 366 13.92 18.33 -22.74
C TYR A 366 12.89 17.29 -23.20
N THR A 367 13.34 16.18 -23.79
CA THR A 367 12.44 15.08 -24.16
C THR A 367 11.77 14.50 -22.92
N ARG A 368 12.54 14.31 -21.84
CA ARG A 368 12.03 13.80 -20.57
C ARG A 368 10.99 14.73 -19.97
N GLN A 369 11.31 16.01 -19.77
CA GLN A 369 10.41 16.97 -19.14
C GLN A 369 9.17 17.28 -19.98
N LEU A 370 9.27 17.23 -21.32
CA LEU A 370 8.10 17.33 -22.20
C LEU A 370 7.12 16.20 -21.94
N VAL A 371 7.60 14.96 -21.97
CA VAL A 371 6.75 13.78 -21.77
C VAL A 371 6.20 13.73 -20.34
N GLU A 372 7.02 14.02 -19.33
CA GLU A 372 6.56 14.09 -17.93
C GLU A 372 5.47 15.15 -17.75
N GLY A 373 5.61 16.33 -18.37
CA GLY A 373 4.59 17.37 -18.31
C GLY A 373 3.32 17.02 -19.08
N TYR A 374 3.44 16.44 -20.28
CA TYR A 374 2.29 15.89 -21.01
C TYR A 374 1.56 14.83 -20.18
N SER A 375 2.30 13.96 -19.49
CA SER A 375 1.72 12.87 -18.73
C SER A 375 0.77 13.35 -17.64
N ILE A 376 1.03 14.47 -16.96
CA ILE A 376 0.12 15.01 -15.94
C ILE A 376 -1.16 15.56 -16.57
N ALA A 377 -1.05 16.27 -17.69
CA ALA A 377 -2.23 16.72 -18.44
C ALA A 377 -3.06 15.54 -18.93
N ILE A 378 -2.41 14.49 -19.45
CA ILE A 378 -3.06 13.24 -19.86
C ILE A 378 -3.79 12.59 -18.69
N MET A 379 -3.17 12.52 -17.51
CA MET A 379 -3.81 11.95 -16.32
C MET A 379 -5.10 12.68 -15.93
N LYS A 380 -5.11 14.02 -16.02
CA LYS A 380 -6.32 14.82 -15.83
C LYS A 380 -7.39 14.44 -16.86
N GLU A 381 -7.06 14.47 -18.15
CA GLU A 381 -8.03 14.21 -19.23
C GLU A 381 -8.59 12.78 -19.16
N ILE A 382 -7.74 11.76 -19.00
CA ILE A 382 -8.19 10.36 -18.83
C ILE A 382 -9.14 10.25 -17.64
N SER A 383 -8.83 10.91 -16.52
CA SER A 383 -9.70 10.86 -15.33
C SER A 383 -11.08 11.50 -15.58
N GLY A 384 -11.16 12.51 -16.46
CA GLY A 384 -12.43 13.11 -16.88
C GLY A 384 -13.20 12.28 -17.90
N ASP A 385 -12.49 11.52 -18.75
CA ASP A 385 -13.08 10.68 -19.81
C ASP A 385 -13.61 9.32 -19.27
N LEU A 386 -13.13 8.86 -18.11
CA LEU A 386 -13.54 7.60 -17.49
C LEU A 386 -14.96 7.67 -16.87
N ASP A 387 -15.82 6.72 -17.26
CA ASP A 387 -17.14 6.52 -16.63
C ASP A 387 -17.04 5.74 -15.31
N LEU A 388 -16.29 6.28 -14.35
CA LEU A 388 -16.11 5.72 -13.01
C LEU A 388 -16.40 6.77 -11.93
N GLU A 389 -17.21 6.42 -10.93
CA GLU A 389 -17.59 7.32 -9.83
C GLU A 389 -16.35 7.92 -9.11
N GLN A 390 -15.28 7.14 -8.95
CA GLN A 390 -14.07 7.60 -8.29
C GLN A 390 -13.13 8.42 -9.20
N ALA A 391 -13.26 8.34 -10.52
CA ALA A 391 -12.36 9.03 -11.45
C ALA A 391 -12.42 10.56 -11.30
N ARG A 392 -13.59 11.11 -10.97
CA ARG A 392 -13.75 12.54 -10.67
C ARG A 392 -12.84 13.03 -9.53
N LYS A 393 -12.64 12.23 -8.49
CA LYS A 393 -11.73 12.59 -7.39
C LYS A 393 -10.26 12.55 -7.82
N VAL A 394 -9.94 11.64 -8.75
CA VAL A 394 -8.61 11.53 -9.36
C VAL A 394 -8.37 12.74 -10.27
N GLU A 395 -9.37 13.15 -11.03
CA GLU A 395 -9.35 14.38 -11.84
C GLU A 395 -9.11 15.62 -10.96
N ASP A 396 -9.91 15.81 -9.90
CA ASP A 396 -9.76 16.92 -8.94
C ASP A 396 -8.34 16.96 -8.33
N TYR A 397 -7.74 15.79 -8.08
CA TYR A 397 -6.36 15.69 -7.61
C TYR A 397 -5.36 16.23 -8.64
N TYR A 398 -5.45 15.82 -9.91
CA TYR A 398 -4.54 16.30 -10.95
C TYR A 398 -4.78 17.76 -11.34
N ILE A 399 -6.03 18.26 -11.26
CA ILE A 399 -6.31 19.69 -11.41
C ILE A 399 -5.54 20.49 -10.35
N LYS A 400 -5.64 20.08 -9.08
CA LYS A 400 -4.91 20.72 -7.99
C LYS A 400 -3.40 20.60 -8.18
N GLU A 401 -2.90 19.45 -8.62
CA GLU A 401 -1.48 19.26 -8.89
C GLU A 401 -0.98 20.23 -9.97
N ILE A 402 -1.75 20.43 -11.05
CA ILE A 402 -1.46 21.40 -12.11
C ILE A 402 -1.47 22.83 -11.55
N GLU A 403 -2.47 23.22 -10.75
CA GLU A 403 -2.53 24.52 -10.09
C GLU A 403 -1.31 24.77 -9.19
N ASP A 404 -0.95 23.79 -8.38
CA ASP A 404 0.22 23.83 -7.50
C ASP A 404 1.49 24.02 -8.35
N ILE A 405 1.65 23.28 -9.46
CA ILE A 405 2.79 23.42 -10.38
C ILE A 405 2.91 24.85 -10.91
N PHE A 406 1.81 25.51 -11.28
CA PHE A 406 1.84 26.90 -11.79
C PHE A 406 2.00 27.95 -10.69
N SER A 407 1.65 27.64 -9.44
CA SER A 407 1.81 28.55 -8.29
C SER A 407 3.27 28.80 -7.93
N TYR A 408 4.17 27.83 -8.17
CA TYR A 408 5.60 27.98 -7.85
C TYR A 408 6.31 28.92 -8.85
N PRO A 409 7.51 29.47 -8.51
CA PRO A 409 8.33 30.19 -9.48
C PRO A 409 8.85 29.30 -10.62
N THR A 410 9.01 29.88 -11.81
CA THR A 410 9.65 29.20 -12.94
C THR A 410 11.14 29.13 -12.70
N THR A 411 11.75 27.96 -12.89
CA THR A 411 13.17 27.68 -12.73
C THR A 411 13.70 26.94 -13.95
N GLN A 412 15.02 26.86 -14.11
CA GLN A 412 15.64 26.06 -15.16
C GLN A 412 15.23 24.57 -15.13
N PHE A 413 14.77 24.07 -13.98
CA PHE A 413 14.42 22.65 -13.78
C PHE A 413 12.95 22.34 -14.02
N ASN A 414 12.04 23.32 -13.93
CA ASN A 414 10.60 23.11 -14.15
C ASN A 414 10.07 23.83 -15.41
N PHE A 415 10.92 24.59 -16.10
CA PHE A 415 10.53 25.39 -17.26
C PHE A 415 9.90 24.55 -18.39
N VAL A 416 10.63 23.55 -18.90
CA VAL A 416 10.16 22.73 -20.03
C VAL A 416 8.91 21.95 -19.64
N TYR A 417 8.87 21.49 -18.40
CA TYR A 417 7.74 20.76 -17.83
C TYR A 417 6.46 21.61 -17.81
N ARG A 418 6.54 22.89 -17.43
CA ARG A 418 5.39 23.81 -17.48
C ARG A 418 4.97 24.16 -18.89
N VAL A 419 5.93 24.34 -19.80
CA VAL A 419 5.66 24.53 -21.22
C VAL A 419 4.87 23.34 -21.76
N ALA A 420 5.30 22.12 -21.44
CA ALA A 420 4.63 20.89 -21.85
C ALA A 420 3.17 20.82 -21.38
N LEU A 421 2.91 21.18 -20.12
CA LEU A 421 1.55 21.24 -19.58
C LEU A 421 0.65 22.17 -20.39
N ILE A 422 1.12 23.37 -20.77
CA ILE A 422 0.32 24.27 -21.60
C ILE A 422 0.11 23.69 -23.00
N ILE A 423 1.16 23.16 -23.60
CA ILE A 423 1.08 22.58 -24.96
C ILE A 423 0.02 21.48 -25.00
N TYR A 424 0.02 20.54 -24.06
CA TYR A 424 -0.96 19.46 -24.07
C TYR A 424 -2.37 19.95 -23.73
N ASN A 425 -2.51 20.84 -22.73
CA ASN A 425 -3.84 21.32 -22.30
C ASN A 425 -4.53 22.22 -23.34
N LYS A 426 -3.78 23.04 -24.09
CA LYS A 426 -4.36 24.00 -25.04
C LYS A 426 -4.19 23.59 -26.50
N PHE A 427 -3.14 22.85 -26.82
CA PHE A 427 -2.74 22.49 -28.18
C PHE A 427 -2.43 20.99 -28.30
N PRO A 428 -3.32 20.07 -27.85
CA PRO A 428 -3.02 18.64 -27.78
C PRO A 428 -2.64 18.04 -29.14
N SER A 429 -3.23 18.53 -30.24
CA SER A 429 -2.92 18.09 -31.61
C SER A 429 -1.51 18.45 -32.07
N LEU A 430 -0.83 19.41 -31.43
CA LEU A 430 0.54 19.79 -31.73
C LEU A 430 1.57 19.04 -30.87
N ALA A 431 1.15 18.34 -29.82
CA ALA A 431 2.04 17.72 -28.84
C ALA A 431 3.07 16.77 -29.47
N GLY A 432 2.63 15.88 -30.37
CA GLY A 432 3.52 14.96 -31.09
C GLY A 432 4.46 15.66 -32.05
N SER A 433 3.99 16.69 -32.78
CA SER A 433 4.86 17.48 -33.66
C SER A 433 5.95 18.21 -32.88
N VAL A 434 5.59 18.80 -31.73
CA VAL A 434 6.56 19.42 -30.82
C VAL A 434 7.57 18.38 -30.34
N TYR A 435 7.10 17.23 -29.86
CA TYR A 435 7.97 16.17 -29.36
C TYR A 435 8.97 15.70 -30.43
N ASP A 436 8.50 15.45 -31.65
CA ASP A 436 9.31 15.04 -32.79
C ASP A 436 10.41 16.05 -33.15
N VAL A 437 10.08 17.34 -33.18
CA VAL A 437 11.07 18.40 -33.45
C VAL A 437 12.14 18.43 -32.37
N ILE A 438 11.74 18.36 -31.09
CA ILE A 438 12.68 18.39 -29.96
C ILE A 438 13.52 17.12 -29.90
N LEU A 439 12.96 15.95 -30.19
CA LEU A 439 13.68 14.69 -30.25
C LEU A 439 14.76 14.69 -31.35
N ARG A 440 14.42 15.19 -32.54
CA ARG A 440 15.33 15.23 -33.70
C ARG A 440 16.43 16.28 -33.55
N GLN A 441 16.09 17.47 -33.06
CA GLN A 441 17.03 18.60 -32.95
C GLN A 441 17.83 18.58 -31.63
N ASN A 442 17.30 17.90 -30.61
CA ASN A 442 17.96 17.66 -29.32
C ASN A 442 18.60 18.92 -28.70
N PRO A 443 17.80 19.93 -28.30
CA PRO A 443 18.33 21.19 -27.79
C PRO A 443 19.20 20.98 -26.54
N GLN A 444 20.22 21.81 -26.39
CA GLN A 444 21.18 21.76 -25.29
C GLN A 444 20.91 22.86 -24.24
N SER A 445 20.22 23.94 -24.61
CA SER A 445 19.92 25.07 -23.72
C SER A 445 18.45 25.50 -23.79
N ASN A 446 17.97 26.19 -22.73
CA ASN A 446 16.61 26.73 -22.72
C ASN A 446 16.41 27.74 -23.85
N GLN A 447 17.46 28.51 -24.18
CA GLN A 447 17.42 29.45 -25.30
C GLN A 447 17.24 28.73 -26.65
N GLU A 448 17.92 27.60 -26.84
CA GLU A 448 17.77 26.79 -28.05
C GLU A 448 16.40 26.14 -28.13
N PHE A 449 15.88 25.61 -27.01
CA PHE A 449 14.52 25.10 -26.91
C PHE A 449 13.47 26.16 -27.27
N ILE A 450 13.61 27.38 -26.74
CA ILE A 450 12.70 28.51 -27.05
C ILE A 450 12.77 28.86 -28.53
N LYS A 451 13.98 28.98 -29.11
CA LYS A 451 14.15 29.26 -30.54
C LYS A 451 13.49 28.20 -31.43
N LEU A 452 13.56 26.92 -31.04
CA LEU A 452 12.89 25.83 -31.77
C LEU A 452 11.36 25.98 -31.71
N LEU A 453 10.80 26.34 -30.57
CA LEU A 453 9.36 26.62 -30.44
C LEU A 453 8.95 27.85 -31.26
N GLU A 454 9.69 28.95 -31.20
CA GLU A 454 9.43 30.17 -31.97
C GLU A 454 9.48 29.94 -33.48
N ALA A 455 10.43 29.12 -33.95
CA ALA A 455 10.61 28.85 -35.37
C ALA A 455 9.50 27.96 -35.95
N ASN A 456 9.04 26.95 -35.20
CA ASN A 456 8.17 25.90 -35.70
C ASN A 456 6.71 26.00 -35.21
N PHE A 457 6.46 26.65 -34.07
CA PHE A 457 5.15 26.64 -33.37
C PHE A 457 4.76 28.02 -32.86
N LYS A 458 4.64 28.99 -33.78
CA LYS A 458 4.35 30.40 -33.46
C LYS A 458 3.05 30.58 -32.68
N ASP A 459 2.05 29.75 -32.93
CA ASP A 459 0.75 29.86 -32.27
C ASP A 459 0.84 29.48 -30.78
N ILE A 460 1.66 28.48 -30.44
CA ILE A 460 1.96 28.10 -29.05
C ILE A 460 2.67 29.26 -28.34
N VAL A 461 3.69 29.84 -28.97
CA VAL A 461 4.50 30.91 -28.35
C VAL A 461 3.71 32.21 -28.15
N ARG A 462 2.66 32.46 -28.93
CA ARG A 462 1.81 33.65 -28.81
C ARG A 462 0.74 33.54 -27.72
N ASP A 463 0.52 32.35 -27.17
CA ASP A 463 -0.43 32.15 -26.07
C ASP A 463 0.01 32.93 -24.83
N GLU A 464 -0.95 33.55 -24.14
CA GLU A 464 -0.69 34.43 -23.00
C GLU A 464 0.02 33.68 -21.86
N ASP A 465 -0.42 32.46 -21.55
CA ASP A 465 0.17 31.66 -20.48
C ASP A 465 1.58 31.18 -20.86
N MET A 466 1.80 30.87 -22.15
CA MET A 466 3.14 30.57 -22.65
C MET A 466 4.08 31.77 -22.54
N LEU A 467 3.66 32.96 -22.94
CA LEU A 467 4.45 34.19 -22.82
C LEU A 467 4.80 34.51 -21.37
N ALA A 468 3.87 34.28 -20.45
CA ALA A 468 4.09 34.44 -19.01
C ALA A 468 5.20 33.52 -18.47
N ILE A 469 5.35 32.32 -19.02
CA ILE A 469 6.46 31.41 -18.66
C ILE A 469 7.76 31.82 -19.36
N LEU A 470 7.70 32.08 -20.66
CA LEU A 470 8.86 32.37 -21.50
C LEU A 470 9.59 33.65 -21.04
N SER A 471 8.85 34.65 -20.57
CA SER A 471 9.39 35.91 -20.05
C SER A 471 10.13 35.78 -18.71
N ARG A 472 9.96 34.67 -17.99
CA ARG A 472 10.55 34.41 -16.66
C ARG A 472 11.81 33.55 -16.71
N VAL A 473 12.23 33.09 -17.89
CA VAL A 473 13.51 32.40 -18.05
C VAL A 473 14.59 33.44 -18.23
N ASP A 474 15.39 33.63 -17.18
CA ASP A 474 16.57 34.49 -17.25
C ASP A 474 17.44 34.10 -18.45
N LYS A 475 17.76 35.10 -19.26
CA LYS A 475 18.68 35.03 -20.40
C LYS A 475 20.13 34.92 -19.91
N GLU A 476 20.44 33.95 -19.07
CA GLU A 476 21.81 33.57 -18.74
C GLU A 476 22.33 32.52 -19.72
#